data_AF-C4V6H5-F1
#
_entry.id   AF-C4V6H5-F1
#
_cell.length_a   1.000
_cell.length_b   1.000
_cell.length_c   1.000
_cell.angle_alpha   90.00
_cell.angle_beta   90.00
_cell.angle_gamma   90.00
#
_symmetry.space_group_name_H-M   'P 1'
#
loop_
_entity.id
_entity.type
_entity.pdbx_description
1 polymer ?
#
loop_
_entity_poly.entity_id
_entity_poly.type
_entity_poly.pdbx_seq_one_letter_code
_entity_poly.pdbx_strand_id
1 'polypeptide(L)'
;MVNTVENTLSICIKKQKEESKEILLLPSKKRKCDDNILNSSKSTKHSDTMKNKCSKCNRKLNLVGCYKCRCGNNYCNRHRFYDQHGCTFDFKSLAMEKLIINNPKLQNNRIGDQ
;
A
#
# COMPACT_ATOMS: atom_id res chain seq x y z
N MET A 1 -46.84 15.45 -19.82
CA MET A 1 -46.36 15.78 -18.46
C MET A 1 -45.26 14.79 -18.14
N VAL A 2 -44.00 15.12 -18.44
CA VAL A 2 -42.86 14.20 -18.22
C VAL A 2 -42.26 14.50 -16.84
N ASN A 3 -42.30 13.48 -15.99
CA ASN A 3 -42.15 13.55 -14.54
C ASN A 3 -40.71 13.89 -14.11
N THR A 4 -40.55 14.97 -13.35
CA THR A 4 -39.27 15.52 -12.86
C THR A 4 -38.52 14.61 -11.88
N VAL A 5 -39.13 13.50 -11.45
CA VAL A 5 -38.56 12.53 -10.49
C VAL A 5 -37.71 11.44 -11.14
N GLU A 6 -37.83 11.18 -12.44
CA GLU A 6 -36.97 10.20 -13.14
C GLU A 6 -35.61 10.79 -13.54
N ASN A 7 -35.49 12.13 -13.54
CA ASN A 7 -34.24 12.82 -13.88
C ASN A 7 -33.31 12.93 -12.66
N THR A 8 -33.82 12.99 -11.44
CA THR A 8 -33.00 13.09 -10.23
C THR A 8 -32.29 11.78 -9.88
N LEU A 9 -32.95 10.63 -10.08
CA LEU A 9 -32.34 9.31 -9.90
C LEU A 9 -31.23 9.06 -10.95
N SER A 10 -31.48 9.50 -12.19
CA SER A 10 -30.52 9.44 -13.30
C SER A 10 -29.27 10.29 -13.06
N ILE A 11 -29.43 11.46 -12.42
CA ILE A 11 -28.32 12.36 -12.07
C ILE A 11 -27.52 11.80 -10.88
N CYS A 12 -28.18 11.24 -9.86
CA CYS A 12 -27.50 10.64 -8.70
C CYS A 12 -26.66 9.40 -9.10
N ILE A 13 -27.18 8.55 -9.98
CA ILE A 13 -26.45 7.37 -10.48
C ILE A 13 -25.26 7.81 -11.36
N LYS A 14 -25.41 8.88 -12.15
CA LYS A 14 -24.30 9.44 -12.95
C LYS A 14 -23.21 10.07 -12.07
N LYS A 15 -23.59 10.75 -10.98
CA LYS A 15 -22.66 11.39 -10.02
C LYS A 15 -21.86 10.36 -9.21
N GLN A 16 -22.50 9.26 -8.78
CA GLN A 16 -21.80 8.11 -8.17
C GLN A 16 -20.82 7.43 -9.15
N LYS A 17 -21.14 7.42 -10.45
CA LYS A 17 -20.26 6.86 -11.49
C LYS A 17 -19.07 7.78 -11.82
N GLU A 18 -19.16 9.09 -11.57
CA GLU A 18 -18.03 10.02 -11.72
C GLU A 18 -17.11 10.02 -10.49
N GLU A 19 -17.64 9.95 -9.26
CA GLU A 19 -16.82 9.72 -8.05
C GLU A 19 -16.07 8.38 -8.09
N SER A 20 -16.69 7.33 -8.63
CA SER A 20 -16.00 6.04 -8.83
C SER A 20 -14.85 6.09 -9.85
N LYS A 21 -14.87 7.06 -10.78
CA LYS A 21 -13.78 7.26 -11.76
C LYS A 21 -12.59 8.01 -11.15
N GLU A 22 -12.82 8.90 -10.17
CA GLU A 22 -11.73 9.51 -9.40
C GLU A 22 -11.08 8.52 -8.42
N ILE A 23 -11.85 7.57 -7.86
CA ILE A 23 -11.27 6.47 -7.04
C ILE A 23 -10.38 5.55 -7.90
N LEU A 24 -10.66 5.43 -9.21
CA LEU A 24 -9.81 4.72 -10.18
C LEU A 24 -8.54 5.51 -10.58
N LEU A 25 -8.40 6.77 -10.13
CA LEU A 25 -7.19 7.59 -10.25
C LEU A 25 -6.45 7.75 -8.92
N LEU A 26 -6.70 6.89 -7.92
CA LEU A 26 -5.59 6.46 -7.09
C LEU A 26 -4.56 5.87 -8.05
N PRO A 27 -3.32 6.40 -8.12
CA PRO A 27 -2.28 5.69 -8.81
C PRO A 27 -2.31 4.30 -8.20
N SER A 28 -2.61 3.29 -9.01
CA SER A 28 -2.14 1.94 -8.75
C SER A 28 -0.63 2.10 -8.68
N LYS A 29 -0.13 2.56 -7.53
CA LYS A 29 1.24 2.39 -7.12
C LYS A 29 1.25 0.90 -6.90
N LYS A 30 1.45 0.18 -8.03
CA LYS A 30 2.04 -1.15 -8.05
C LYS A 30 2.99 -1.11 -6.89
N ARG A 31 2.86 -2.07 -5.98
CA ARG A 31 3.97 -2.36 -5.08
C ARG A 31 5.18 -2.37 -6.00
N LYS A 32 6.00 -1.31 -5.98
CA LYS A 32 7.33 -1.40 -6.54
C LYS A 32 7.96 -2.37 -5.58
N CYS A 33 7.88 -3.66 -5.92
CA CYS A 33 9.09 -4.43 -5.86
C CYS A 33 10.08 -3.58 -6.64
N ASP A 34 11.05 -3.01 -5.94
CA ASP A 34 12.20 -2.45 -6.62
C ASP A 34 12.82 -3.63 -7.38
N ASP A 35 12.38 -3.82 -8.61
CA ASP A 35 12.95 -4.75 -9.58
C ASP A 35 14.25 -4.12 -10.06
N ASN A 36 15.23 -4.00 -9.16
CA ASN A 36 16.63 -3.96 -9.57
C ASN A 36 17.05 -5.39 -9.90
N ILE A 37 16.51 -5.90 -11.01
CA ILE A 37 17.19 -6.94 -11.79
C ILE A 37 18.34 -6.23 -12.48
N LEU A 38 19.46 -6.11 -11.77
CA LEU A 38 20.74 -5.89 -12.41
C LEU A 38 21.32 -7.26 -12.70
N ASN A 39 21.10 -7.74 -13.93
CA ASN A 39 22.01 -8.68 -14.56
C ASN A 39 23.40 -8.06 -14.53
N SER A 40 24.26 -8.54 -13.62
CA SER A 40 25.69 -8.30 -13.69
C SER A 40 26.39 -9.63 -13.90
N SER A 41 26.39 -10.05 -15.17
CA SER A 41 27.32 -11.04 -15.68
C SER A 41 28.70 -10.37 -15.79
N LYS A 42 29.44 -10.28 -14.69
CA LYS A 42 30.89 -10.12 -14.73
C LYS A 42 31.54 -10.63 -13.45
N SER A 43 32.30 -11.69 -13.64
CA SER A 43 33.16 -12.37 -12.68
C SER A 43 34.27 -11.45 -12.17
N THR A 44 34.26 -11.14 -10.87
CA THR A 44 35.47 -10.96 -10.05
C THR A 44 35.17 -11.37 -8.61
N LYS A 45 36.13 -12.07 -7.99
CA LYS A 45 36.03 -12.72 -6.68
C LYS A 45 35.89 -11.68 -5.57
N HIS A 46 34.81 -11.72 -4.77
CA HIS A 46 34.78 -11.29 -3.38
C HIS A 46 33.59 -11.95 -2.64
N SER A 47 33.87 -12.48 -1.46
CA SER A 47 32.96 -13.21 -0.58
C SER A 47 31.81 -12.34 -0.06
N ASP A 48 30.59 -12.51 -0.56
CA ASP A 48 29.37 -11.95 0.04
C ASP A 48 28.11 -12.75 -0.37
N THR A 49 28.18 -14.07 -0.27
CA THR A 49 27.08 -15.00 -0.61
C THR A 49 25.99 -15.10 0.46
N MET A 50 25.66 -14.01 1.17
CA MET A 50 24.80 -14.07 2.37
C MET A 50 23.80 -12.92 2.46
N LYS A 51 22.78 -12.86 1.59
CA LYS A 51 21.69 -11.85 1.76
C LYS A 51 20.25 -12.37 1.66
N ASN A 52 20.06 -13.68 1.46
CA ASN A 52 18.72 -14.29 1.43
C ASN A 52 18.51 -15.22 2.63
N LYS A 53 18.44 -14.65 3.84
CA LYS A 53 18.09 -15.38 5.06
C LYS A 53 17.03 -14.62 5.85
N CYS A 54 16.18 -15.34 6.58
CA CYS A 54 15.23 -14.72 7.49
C CYS A 54 15.97 -14.11 8.69
N SER A 55 15.76 -12.84 8.99
CA SER A 55 16.43 -12.17 10.13
C SER A 55 16.05 -12.77 11.50
N LYS A 56 14.85 -13.37 11.63
CA LYS A 56 14.38 -13.98 12.89
C LYS A 56 14.86 -15.42 13.12
N CYS A 57 14.87 -16.25 12.08
CA CYS A 57 15.17 -17.69 12.20
C CYS A 57 16.35 -18.18 11.37
N ASN A 58 17.06 -17.28 10.68
CA ASN A 58 18.24 -17.54 9.84
C ASN A 58 18.05 -18.58 8.73
N ARG A 59 16.82 -19.04 8.50
CA ARG A 59 16.46 -19.92 7.38
C ARG A 59 16.78 -19.23 6.06
N LYS A 60 17.46 -19.95 5.16
CA LYS A 60 17.70 -19.51 3.78
C LYS A 60 16.37 -19.27 3.07
N LEU A 61 16.22 -18.10 2.47
CA LEU A 61 15.04 -17.68 1.73
C LEU A 61 15.27 -17.98 0.25
N ASN A 62 14.23 -18.52 -0.39
CA ASN A 62 14.16 -18.61 -1.84
C ASN A 62 13.56 -17.32 -2.40
N LEU A 63 13.65 -17.13 -3.72
CA LEU A 63 13.08 -15.96 -4.40
C LEU A 63 11.57 -15.82 -4.09
N VAL A 64 10.85 -16.95 -4.17
CA VAL A 64 9.45 -17.05 -3.77
C VAL A 64 9.39 -17.33 -2.28
N GLY A 65 8.88 -16.37 -1.49
CA GLY A 65 8.75 -16.51 -0.03
C GLY A 65 9.72 -15.66 0.79
N CYS A 66 10.45 -14.74 0.15
CA CYS A 66 11.15 -13.65 0.82
C CYS A 66 10.22 -12.44 0.96
N TYR A 67 9.89 -12.06 2.20
CA TYR A 67 9.05 -10.90 2.48
C TYR A 67 9.88 -9.80 3.11
N LYS A 68 9.95 -8.65 2.43
CA LYS A 68 10.54 -7.42 2.96
C LYS A 68 9.57 -6.80 3.96
N CYS A 69 10.03 -6.60 5.20
CA CYS A 69 9.30 -5.79 6.18
C CYS A 69 9.68 -4.31 6.05
N ARG A 70 8.83 -3.42 6.59
CA ARG A 70 9.10 -1.97 6.61
C ARG A 70 10.30 -1.60 7.48
N CYS A 71 10.71 -2.47 8.41
CA CYS A 71 11.94 -2.31 9.19
C CYS A 71 13.23 -2.62 8.39
N GLY A 72 13.13 -2.93 7.09
CA GLY A 72 14.29 -3.15 6.21
C GLY A 72 14.80 -4.60 6.13
N ASN A 73 14.35 -5.47 7.03
CA ASN A 73 14.75 -6.87 7.08
C ASN A 73 13.85 -7.80 6.23
N ASN A 74 14.42 -8.95 5.84
CA ASN A 74 13.73 -10.01 5.10
C ASN A 74 13.31 -11.16 6.01
N TYR A 75 12.11 -11.70 5.78
CA TYR A 75 11.53 -12.77 6.58
C TYR A 75 10.92 -13.89 5.72
N CYS A 76 10.81 -15.09 6.31
CA CYS A 76 10.09 -16.21 5.73
C CYS A 76 8.58 -16.08 5.98
N ASN A 77 7.77 -16.95 5.36
CA ASN A 77 6.32 -17.03 5.54
C ASN A 77 5.86 -16.97 7.01
N ARG A 78 6.62 -17.58 7.93
CA ARG A 78 6.26 -17.68 9.36
C ARG A 78 6.66 -16.47 10.21
N HIS A 79 7.50 -15.56 9.70
CA HIS A 79 7.93 -14.36 10.43
C HIS A 79 7.57 -13.09 9.66
N ARG A 80 6.61 -13.20 8.74
CA ARG A 80 6.19 -12.12 7.85
C ARG A 80 5.49 -10.99 8.62
N PHE A 81 4.74 -11.32 9.67
CA PHE A 81 3.95 -10.35 10.41
C PHE A 81 4.77 -9.70 11.53
N TYR A 82 4.38 -8.48 11.90
CA TYR A 82 5.13 -7.61 12.82
C TYR A 82 5.28 -8.21 14.22
N ASP A 83 4.25 -8.90 14.71
CA ASP A 83 4.26 -9.59 16.01
C ASP A 83 5.30 -10.70 16.09
N GLN A 84 5.53 -11.40 14.98
CA GLN A 84 6.36 -12.60 14.96
C GLN A 84 7.86 -12.30 15.05
N HIS A 85 8.28 -11.13 14.58
CA HIS A 85 9.68 -10.71 14.63
C HIS A 85 9.94 -9.53 15.56
N GLY A 86 8.91 -9.00 16.24
CA GLY A 86 9.05 -7.85 17.12
C GLY A 86 9.46 -6.60 16.35
N CYS A 87 8.69 -6.24 15.31
CA CYS A 87 9.01 -5.09 14.46
C CYS A 87 9.10 -3.80 15.28
N THR A 88 10.22 -3.08 15.16
CA THR A 88 10.45 -1.78 15.80
C THR A 88 9.98 -0.59 14.96
N PHE A 89 9.26 -0.86 13.86
CA PHE A 89 8.78 0.19 12.96
C PHE A 89 7.49 0.83 13.46
N ASP A 90 7.44 2.16 13.51
CA ASP A 90 6.29 2.93 14.00
C ASP A 90 5.16 3.04 12.97
N PHE A 91 4.32 2.00 12.91
CA PHE A 91 3.15 1.97 12.03
C PHE A 91 2.13 3.07 12.33
N LYS A 92 2.03 3.48 13.60
CA LYS A 92 1.05 4.48 14.05
C LYS A 92 1.34 5.84 13.41
N SER A 93 2.56 6.34 13.54
CA SER A 93 2.96 7.64 13.01
C SER A 93 2.76 7.73 11.50
N LEU A 94 3.17 6.70 10.78
CA LEU A 94 2.97 6.62 9.33
C LEU A 94 1.49 6.55 8.92
N ALA A 95 0.66 5.86 9.70
CA ALA A 95 -0.78 5.85 9.47
C ALA A 95 -1.41 7.22 9.75
N MET A 96 -1.00 7.90 10.82
CA MET A 96 -1.49 9.23 11.16
C MET A 96 -1.15 10.25 10.08
N GLU A 97 0.09 10.27 9.59
CA GLU A 97 0.49 11.17 8.50
C GLU A 97 -0.39 10.98 7.25
N LYS A 98 -0.67 9.72 6.90
CA LYS A 98 -1.58 9.42 5.79
C LYS A 98 -3.00 9.86 6.05
N LEU A 99 -3.52 9.69 7.27
CA LEU A 99 -4.86 10.17 7.61
C LEU A 99 -4.94 11.68 7.55
N ILE A 100 -3.93 12.39 8.06
CA ILE A 100 -3.87 13.86 8.01
C ILE A 100 -3.92 14.36 6.57
N ILE A 101 -3.17 13.72 5.66
CA ILE A 101 -3.14 14.10 4.24
C ILE A 101 -4.48 13.80 3.56
N ASN A 102 -5.12 12.68 3.87
CA ASN A 102 -6.32 12.22 3.16
C ASN A 102 -7.64 12.71 3.78
N ASN A 103 -7.64 13.24 5.00
CA ASN A 103 -8.85 13.70 5.65
C ASN A 103 -9.37 14.97 4.94
N PRO A 104 -10.61 14.94 4.40
CA PRO A 104 -11.21 16.14 3.87
C PRO A 104 -11.45 17.16 4.99
N LYS A 105 -11.26 18.45 4.69
CA LYS A 105 -11.49 19.51 5.66
C LYS A 105 -12.98 19.61 5.95
N LEU A 106 -13.35 19.43 7.22
CA LEU A 106 -14.73 19.61 7.67
C LEU A 106 -15.11 21.09 7.60
N GLN A 107 -16.10 21.42 6.79
CA GLN A 107 -16.77 22.72 6.85
C GLN A 107 -17.94 22.62 7.83
N ASN A 108 -18.09 23.63 8.68
CA ASN A 108 -19.09 23.70 9.76
C ASN A 108 -20.49 24.06 9.27
N ASN A 109 -20.87 23.58 8.09
CA ASN A 109 -22.19 23.81 7.53
C ASN A 109 -23.12 22.71 8.04
N ARG A 110 -24.21 23.11 8.71
CA ARG A 110 -25.25 22.16 9.11
C ARG A 110 -25.92 21.63 7.85
N ILE A 111 -26.10 20.32 7.81
CA ILE A 111 -26.79 19.63 6.73
C ILE A 111 -28.29 19.93 6.92
N GLY A 112 -28.77 21.06 6.41
CA GLY A 112 -30.18 21.45 6.54
C GLY A 112 -30.51 22.95 6.41
N ASP A 113 -29.52 23.85 6.40
CA ASP A 113 -29.77 25.30 6.38
C ASP A 113 -29.84 25.89 4.95
N GLN A 114 -30.49 25.21 3.99
CA GLN A 114 -30.72 25.71 2.62
C GLN A 114 -32.20 26.00 2.34
#